data_AF-R4XCK2-F1
#
_entry.id   AF-R4XCK2-F1
#
_cell.length_a   1.000
_cell.length_b   1.000
_cell.length_c   1.000
_cell.angle_alpha   90.00
_cell.angle_beta   90.00
_cell.angle_gamma   90.00
#
_symmetry.space_group_name_H-M   'P 1'
#
loop_
_entity.id
_entity.type
_entity.pdbx_description
1 polymer ?
#
loop_
_entity_poly.entity_id
_entity_poly.type
_entity_poly.pdbx_seq_one_letter_code
_entity_poly.pdbx_strand_id
1 'polypeptide(L)'
;MNRNVILAHTRTAVRVILFSIVGTGVAAGTGFAGAHLYLESENPTPSTWPSALRFSYRAAVFNSKYLDQQETARLGLLTALGQEDLEVESSLGKDHTSSNTTVSNNKTPLDLTKAFILLGQIEKKQGLLKAAMDHFSRALASGVPNNNLRSLAARHLGELQENFGMKSEAQASFDLAVGSLLPNYQRGSTVRLDGSMKYSPELLDAVKALALFRARQGDFKNALSSLLSILQFQRQSPAVTGSSCHTASTMSNIAEIVWALGDQAECRRWCTDSLAICTSAKNKRDQYCIECAGINQNMLGLLSKRDGDVQTARNQFRSAMMCAEMAKDENGLNEYASNLEQCG
;
A
#
# COMPACT_ATOMS: atom_id res chain seq x y z
N MET A 1 35.85 -44.82 -27.61
CA MET A 1 35.50 -43.47 -28.10
C MET A 1 36.79 -42.67 -28.30
N ASN A 2 37.04 -42.11 -29.49
CA ASN A 2 38.33 -41.48 -29.84
C ASN A 2 38.54 -40.19 -29.04
N ARG A 3 39.74 -39.99 -28.48
CA ARG A 3 40.14 -38.80 -27.69
C ARG A 3 39.85 -37.48 -28.41
N ASN A 4 39.99 -37.46 -29.75
CA ASN A 4 39.69 -36.27 -30.55
C ASN A 4 38.20 -35.94 -30.61
N VAL A 5 37.33 -36.96 -30.56
CA VAL A 5 35.87 -36.78 -30.52
C VAL A 5 35.44 -36.24 -29.15
N ILE A 6 36.01 -36.76 -28.07
CA ILE A 6 35.75 -36.25 -26.71
C ILE A 6 36.17 -34.77 -26.60
N LEU A 7 37.38 -34.42 -27.05
CA LEU A 7 37.88 -33.04 -27.00
C LEU A 7 37.04 -32.06 -27.85
N ALA A 8 36.53 -32.50 -29.00
CA ALA A 8 35.65 -31.70 -29.83
C ALA A 8 34.30 -31.43 -29.13
N HIS A 9 33.68 -32.45 -28.54
CA HIS A 9 32.44 -32.28 -27.79
C HIS A 9 32.61 -31.38 -26.55
N THR A 10 33.71 -31.52 -25.80
CA THR A 10 33.97 -30.67 -24.64
C THR A 10 34.15 -29.20 -25.03
N ARG A 11 34.86 -28.90 -26.14
CA ARG A 11 35.03 -27.51 -26.63
C ARG A 11 33.70 -26.89 -27.06
N THR A 12 32.85 -27.66 -27.75
CA THR A 12 31.53 -27.19 -28.16
C THR A 12 30.64 -26.93 -26.93
N ALA A 13 30.64 -27.84 -25.95
CA ALA A 13 29.87 -27.66 -24.71
C ALA A 13 30.33 -26.41 -23.92
N VAL A 14 31.64 -26.19 -23.77
CA VAL A 14 32.18 -25.00 -23.09
C VAL A 14 31.79 -23.71 -23.81
N ARG A 15 31.83 -23.69 -25.15
CA ARG A 15 31.38 -22.53 -25.94
C ARG A 15 29.90 -22.24 -25.74
N VAL A 16 29.04 -23.27 -25.79
CA VAL A 16 27.60 -23.10 -25.57
C VAL A 16 27.34 -22.55 -24.16
N ILE A 17 27.99 -23.10 -23.13
CA ILE A 17 27.85 -22.63 -21.75
C ILE A 17 28.30 -21.16 -21.63
N LEU A 18 29.45 -20.80 -22.21
CA LEU A 18 29.94 -19.42 -22.19
C LEU A 18 29.00 -18.45 -22.92
N PHE A 19 28.52 -18.81 -24.12
CA PHE A 19 27.57 -17.97 -24.86
C PHE A 19 26.23 -17.84 -24.12
N SER A 20 25.75 -18.89 -23.46
CA SER A 20 24.55 -18.83 -22.63
C SER A 20 24.76 -17.95 -21.39
N ILE A 21 25.86 -18.09 -20.65
CA ILE A 21 26.14 -17.27 -19.46
C ILE A 21 26.30 -15.79 -19.84
N VAL A 22 27.06 -15.50 -20.90
CA VAL A 22 27.26 -14.12 -21.38
C VAL A 22 25.95 -13.55 -21.93
N GLY A 23 25.21 -14.32 -22.74
CA GLY A 23 23.93 -13.90 -23.30
C GLY A 23 22.89 -13.59 -22.21
N THR A 24 22.72 -14.49 -21.24
CA THR A 24 21.84 -14.28 -20.09
C THR A 24 22.31 -13.12 -19.22
N GLY A 25 23.63 -12.97 -19.01
CA GLY A 25 24.20 -11.85 -18.25
C GLY A 25 23.97 -10.49 -18.91
N VAL A 26 24.17 -10.38 -20.22
CA VAL A 26 23.91 -9.15 -20.98
C VAL A 26 22.41 -8.82 -21.02
N ALA A 27 21.54 -9.82 -21.22
CA ALA A 27 20.09 -9.62 -21.20
C ALA A 27 19.60 -9.19 -19.81
N ALA A 28 20.10 -9.82 -18.74
CA ALA A 28 19.79 -9.43 -17.37
C ALA A 28 20.30 -8.02 -17.06
N GLY A 29 21.55 -7.70 -17.45
CA GLY A 29 22.15 -6.39 -17.22
C GLY A 29 21.43 -5.26 -17.96
N THR A 30 21.10 -5.46 -19.24
CA THR A 30 20.38 -4.45 -20.04
C THR A 30 18.91 -4.32 -19.61
N GLY A 31 18.24 -5.43 -19.30
CA GLY A 31 16.87 -5.41 -18.76
C GLY A 31 16.79 -4.68 -17.41
N PHE A 32 17.73 -4.94 -16.51
CA PHE A 32 17.79 -4.28 -15.21
C PHE A 32 18.14 -2.79 -15.33
N ALA A 33 19.12 -2.42 -16.17
CA ALA A 33 19.42 -1.02 -16.45
C ALA A 33 18.23 -0.27 -17.07
N GLY A 34 17.52 -0.91 -18.00
CA GLY A 34 16.28 -0.39 -18.59
C GLY A 34 15.19 -0.17 -17.54
N ALA A 35 14.98 -1.14 -16.63
CA ALA A 35 14.04 -1.01 -15.53
C ALA A 35 14.40 0.15 -14.59
N HIS A 36 15.69 0.34 -14.29
CA HIS A 36 16.15 1.47 -13.48
C HIS A 36 15.88 2.83 -14.14
N LEU A 37 16.12 2.96 -15.45
CA LEU A 37 15.83 4.21 -16.18
C LEU A 37 14.33 4.47 -16.26
N TYR A 38 13.53 3.43 -16.51
CA TYR A 38 12.08 3.52 -16.50
C TYR A 38 11.56 3.99 -15.14
N LEU A 39 12.00 3.35 -14.05
CA LEU A 39 11.60 3.75 -12.70
C LEU A 39 12.02 5.17 -12.33
N GLU A 40 13.21 5.61 -12.77
CA GLU A 40 13.65 6.99 -12.53
C GLU A 40 12.82 8.01 -13.33
N SER A 41 12.33 7.64 -14.52
CA SER A 41 11.47 8.51 -15.32
C SER A 41 10.06 8.65 -14.71
N GLU A 42 9.52 7.57 -14.14
CA GLU A 42 8.20 7.55 -13.50
C GLU A 42 8.22 8.21 -12.12
N ASN A 43 9.24 7.93 -11.32
CA ASN A 43 9.36 8.39 -9.94
C ASN A 43 10.80 8.81 -9.63
N PRO A 44 11.21 10.03 -10.02
CA PRO A 44 12.58 10.46 -9.86
C PRO A 44 13.00 10.45 -8.39
N THR A 45 14.16 9.84 -8.15
CA THR A 45 14.85 9.91 -6.86
C THR A 45 15.47 11.30 -6.68
N PRO A 46 15.50 11.85 -5.45
CA PRO A 46 16.13 13.15 -5.22
C PRO A 46 17.57 13.16 -5.72
N SER A 47 17.95 14.24 -6.42
CA SER A 47 19.33 14.42 -6.91
C SER A 47 20.35 14.54 -5.79
N THR A 48 19.90 14.90 -4.59
CA THR A 48 20.69 14.97 -3.36
C THR A 48 21.05 13.60 -2.79
N TRP A 49 20.40 12.52 -3.23
CA TRP A 49 20.71 11.17 -2.78
C TRP A 49 22.00 10.64 -3.40
N PRO A 50 22.86 9.98 -2.61
CA PRO A 50 23.99 9.24 -3.15
C PRO A 50 23.56 8.18 -4.16
N SER A 51 24.42 7.92 -5.14
CA SER A 51 24.11 7.00 -6.24
C SER A 51 23.77 5.59 -5.75
N ALA A 52 24.44 5.14 -4.69
CA ALA A 52 24.17 3.85 -4.03
C ALA A 52 22.73 3.79 -3.47
N LEU A 53 22.29 4.81 -2.73
CA LEU A 53 20.93 4.88 -2.22
C LEU A 53 19.88 4.95 -3.34
N ARG A 54 20.11 5.77 -4.38
CA ARG A 54 19.21 5.86 -5.55
C ARG A 54 19.06 4.51 -6.24
N PHE A 55 20.17 3.80 -6.41
CA PHE A 55 20.19 2.46 -6.99
C PHE A 55 19.42 1.47 -6.11
N SER A 56 19.76 1.37 -4.82
CA SER A 56 19.11 0.44 -3.89
C SER A 56 17.62 0.71 -3.74
N TYR A 57 17.19 1.98 -3.71
CA TYR A 57 15.77 2.34 -3.71
C TYR A 57 15.05 1.83 -4.96
N ARG A 58 15.57 2.09 -6.15
CA ARG A 58 14.93 1.63 -7.40
C ARG A 58 14.93 0.10 -7.50
N ALA A 59 16.01 -0.55 -7.06
CA ALA A 59 16.09 -2.01 -7.00
C ALA A 59 15.04 -2.58 -6.02
N ALA A 60 14.85 -1.93 -4.86
CA ALA A 60 13.82 -2.31 -3.90
C ALA A 60 12.40 -2.13 -4.46
N VAL A 61 12.13 -1.02 -5.16
CA VAL A 61 10.86 -0.81 -5.88
C VAL A 61 10.64 -1.93 -6.89
N PHE A 62 11.65 -2.26 -7.69
CA PHE A 62 11.56 -3.30 -8.72
C PHE A 62 11.26 -4.67 -8.10
N ASN A 63 12.06 -5.08 -7.13
CA ASN A 63 11.92 -6.37 -6.43
C ASN A 63 10.58 -6.50 -5.71
N SER A 64 10.13 -5.46 -5.00
CA SER A 64 8.86 -5.50 -4.26
C SER A 64 7.63 -5.48 -5.18
N LYS A 65 7.67 -4.68 -6.25
CA LYS A 65 6.49 -4.45 -7.10
C LYS A 65 6.34 -5.47 -8.23
N TYR A 66 7.43 -5.90 -8.85
CA TYR A 66 7.37 -6.71 -10.08
C TYR A 66 7.82 -8.15 -9.88
N LEU A 67 8.68 -8.43 -8.89
CA LEU A 67 9.19 -9.78 -8.64
C LEU A 67 8.60 -10.44 -7.38
N ASP A 68 7.82 -9.70 -6.59
CA ASP A 68 7.30 -10.12 -5.29
C ASP A 68 8.41 -10.60 -4.32
N GLN A 69 9.63 -10.07 -4.48
CA GLN A 69 10.79 -10.41 -3.66
C GLN A 69 10.95 -9.41 -2.51
N GLN A 70 10.01 -9.46 -1.56
CA GLN A 70 9.94 -8.51 -0.45
C GLN A 70 11.22 -8.51 0.41
N GLU A 71 11.80 -9.68 0.70
CA GLU A 71 12.99 -9.78 1.55
C GLU A 71 14.24 -9.20 0.88
N THR A 72 14.45 -9.49 -0.41
CA THR A 72 15.55 -8.91 -1.19
C THR A 72 15.43 -7.39 -1.25
N ALA A 73 14.22 -6.87 -1.46
CA ALA A 73 13.94 -5.43 -1.46
C ALA A 73 14.26 -4.80 -0.10
N ARG A 74 13.82 -5.43 0.99
CA ARG A 74 14.03 -4.97 2.37
C ARG A 74 15.52 -4.88 2.71
N LEU A 75 16.26 -5.99 2.53
CA LEU A 75 17.67 -6.08 2.90
C LEU A 75 18.54 -5.11 2.11
N GLY A 76 18.30 -4.98 0.81
CA GLY A 76 19.03 -4.04 -0.03
C GLY A 76 18.82 -2.59 0.39
N LEU A 77 17.59 -2.22 0.74
CA LEU A 77 17.27 -0.87 1.18
C LEU A 77 17.78 -0.56 2.58
N LEU A 78 17.69 -1.51 3.52
CA LEU A 78 18.27 -1.38 4.86
C LEU A 78 19.79 -1.20 4.82
N THR A 79 20.48 -1.97 3.98
CA THR A 79 21.93 -1.87 3.82
C THR A 79 22.32 -0.47 3.33
N ALA A 80 21.60 0.06 2.35
CA ALA A 80 21.86 1.40 1.84
C ALA A 80 21.57 2.48 2.90
N LEU A 81 20.45 2.39 3.61
CA LEU A 81 20.12 3.35 4.67
C LEU A 81 21.11 3.30 5.85
N GLY A 82 21.55 2.12 6.25
CA GLY A 82 22.55 1.96 7.31
C GLY A 82 23.92 2.53 6.95
N GLN A 83 24.31 2.47 5.68
CA GLN A 83 25.54 3.14 5.20
C GLN A 83 25.41 4.67 5.30
N GLU A 84 24.25 5.22 4.95
CA GLU A 84 23.99 6.67 5.02
C GLU A 84 23.90 7.18 6.45
N ASP A 85 23.21 6.46 7.36
CA ASP A 85 23.12 6.84 8.77
C ASP A 85 24.53 6.88 9.41
N LEU A 86 25.41 5.94 9.08
CA LEU A 86 26.82 5.92 9.53
C LEU A 86 27.67 7.05 8.90
N GLU A 87 27.45 7.40 7.64
CA GLU A 87 28.13 8.53 6.98
C GLU A 87 27.69 9.88 7.58
N VAL A 88 26.42 10.03 7.94
CA VAL A 88 25.90 11.21 8.64
C VAL A 88 26.50 11.33 10.04
N GLU A 89 26.51 10.25 10.84
CA GLU A 89 27.10 10.25 12.18
C GLU A 89 28.62 10.50 12.17
N SER A 90 29.35 9.88 11.23
CA SER A 90 30.80 10.09 11.09
C SER A 90 31.19 11.50 10.63
N SER A 91 30.28 12.20 9.94
CA SER A 91 30.45 13.61 9.56
C SER A 91 30.20 14.59 10.71
N LEU A 92 29.41 14.19 11.71
CA LEU A 92 29.12 14.96 12.93
C LEU A 92 30.16 14.72 14.05
N GLY A 93 30.86 13.58 14.01
CA GLY A 93 31.87 13.20 15.01
C GLY A 93 33.28 13.81 14.86
N LYS A 94 33.51 14.74 13.93
CA LYS A 94 34.85 15.32 13.66
C LYS A 94 35.11 16.73 14.21
N ASP A 95 34.19 17.31 14.99
CA ASP A 95 34.33 18.67 15.54
C ASP A 95 34.68 18.72 17.05
N HIS A 96 35.67 17.95 17.49
CA HIS A 96 36.29 18.14 18.80
C HIS A 96 37.81 18.25 18.71
N THR A 97 38.29 19.37 18.16
CA THR A 97 39.43 20.14 18.70
C THR A 97 39.44 21.56 18.13
N SER A 98 39.13 22.53 19.00
CA SER A 98 39.57 23.93 19.00
C SER A 98 39.13 24.93 17.92
N SER A 99 38.54 26.00 18.45
CA SER A 99 38.63 27.43 18.05
C SER A 99 37.90 27.94 16.81
N ASN A 100 36.88 28.76 17.08
CA ASN A 100 36.43 29.94 16.32
C ASN A 100 36.73 29.96 14.82
N THR A 101 35.84 29.37 14.04
CA THR A 101 35.48 29.91 12.72
C THR A 101 34.03 29.55 12.46
N THR A 102 33.19 30.55 12.24
CA THR A 102 31.84 30.39 11.68
C THR A 102 31.95 29.79 10.28
N VAL A 103 32.05 28.46 10.20
CA VAL A 103 31.83 27.70 8.98
C VAL A 103 30.38 27.28 8.98
N SER A 104 29.59 27.95 8.15
CA SER A 104 28.26 27.54 7.76
C SER A 104 28.32 26.16 7.11
N ASN A 105 28.18 25.09 7.90
CA ASN A 105 27.93 23.74 7.40
C ASN A 105 26.46 23.64 6.95
N ASN A 106 26.13 24.35 5.87
CA ASN A 106 24.88 24.23 5.14
C ASN A 106 24.84 22.91 4.32
N LYS A 107 24.93 21.75 4.97
CA LYS A 107 24.45 20.50 4.36
C LYS A 107 22.95 20.43 4.61
N THR A 108 22.15 20.71 3.59
CA THR A 108 20.71 20.39 3.61
C THR A 108 20.52 18.94 4.04
N PRO A 109 19.70 18.65 5.08
CA PRO A 109 19.45 17.29 5.52
C PRO A 109 19.00 16.42 4.36
N LEU A 110 19.53 15.20 4.28
CA LEU A 110 19.15 14.25 3.25
C LEU A 110 17.68 13.82 3.45
N ASP A 111 16.80 14.12 2.50
CA ASP A 111 15.39 13.73 2.57
C ASP A 111 15.23 12.24 2.27
N LEU A 112 15.24 11.40 3.31
CA LEU A 112 15.09 9.94 3.23
C LEU A 112 13.63 9.47 3.23
N THR A 113 12.65 10.38 3.17
CA THR A 113 11.22 10.08 3.35
C THR A 113 10.73 8.96 2.43
N LYS A 114 11.08 9.02 1.12
CA LYS A 114 10.67 8.00 0.14
C LYS A 114 11.20 6.61 0.50
N ALA A 115 12.45 6.52 0.97
CA ALA A 115 13.09 5.27 1.32
C ALA A 115 12.42 4.64 2.55
N PHE A 116 12.17 5.43 3.59
CA PHE A 116 11.48 4.95 4.79
C PHE A 116 10.03 4.52 4.52
N ILE A 117 9.28 5.26 3.69
CA ILE A 117 7.93 4.85 3.29
C ILE A 117 7.96 3.50 2.56
N LEU A 118 8.86 3.33 1.58
CA LEU A 118 8.98 2.09 0.84
C LEU A 118 9.35 0.92 1.75
N LEU A 119 10.30 1.13 2.65
CA LEU A 119 10.71 0.11 3.61
C LEU A 119 9.57 -0.30 4.53
N GLY A 120 8.83 0.66 5.09
CA GLY A 120 7.65 0.38 5.92
C GLY A 120 6.54 -0.35 5.16
N GLN A 121 6.34 -0.06 3.88
CA GLN A 121 5.38 -0.80 3.03
C GLN A 121 5.81 -2.25 2.80
N ILE A 122 7.11 -2.49 2.54
CA ILE A 122 7.67 -3.83 2.36
C ILE A 122 7.51 -4.64 3.66
N GLU A 123 7.89 -4.04 4.79
CA GLU A 123 7.81 -4.69 6.10
C GLU A 123 6.37 -4.99 6.51
N LYS A 124 5.42 -4.08 6.20
CA LYS A 124 3.98 -4.33 6.40
C LYS A 124 3.52 -5.54 5.60
N LYS A 125 3.93 -5.70 4.34
CA LYS A 125 3.61 -6.88 3.52
C LYS A 125 4.18 -8.18 4.08
N GLN A 126 5.32 -8.10 4.78
CA GLN A 126 5.96 -9.26 5.42
C GLN A 126 5.44 -9.54 6.84
N GLY A 127 4.45 -8.77 7.33
CA GLY A 127 3.94 -8.90 8.70
C GLY A 127 4.89 -8.34 9.78
N LEU A 128 5.95 -7.62 9.40
CA LEU A 128 6.90 -6.98 10.31
C LEU A 128 6.36 -5.63 10.82
N LEU A 129 5.18 -5.65 11.44
CA LEU A 129 4.38 -4.45 11.72
C LEU A 129 5.07 -3.43 12.63
N LYS A 130 5.90 -3.87 13.59
CA LYS A 130 6.65 -2.98 14.48
C LYS A 130 7.75 -2.22 13.75
N ALA A 131 8.51 -2.90 12.88
CA ALA A 131 9.55 -2.28 12.07
C ALA A 131 8.92 -1.28 11.08
N ALA A 132 7.80 -1.66 10.46
CA ALA A 132 7.06 -0.78 9.58
C ALA A 132 6.61 0.50 10.29
N MET A 133 6.11 0.38 11.52
CA MET A 133 5.69 1.52 12.34
C MET A 133 6.85 2.47 12.66
N ASP A 134 8.03 1.93 12.99
CA ASP A 134 9.25 2.72 13.20
C ASP A 134 9.64 3.49 11.93
N HIS A 135 9.69 2.81 10.78
CA HIS A 135 10.06 3.46 9.52
C HIS A 135 9.06 4.53 9.07
N PHE A 136 7.74 4.33 9.23
CA PHE A 136 6.79 5.40 8.95
C PHE A 136 6.94 6.59 9.92
N SER A 137 7.29 6.33 11.17
CA SER A 137 7.58 7.39 12.16
C SER A 137 8.84 8.18 11.77
N ARG A 138 9.91 7.48 11.36
CA ARG A 138 11.14 8.11 10.83
C ARG A 138 10.87 8.92 9.56
N ALA A 139 10.01 8.42 8.68
CA ALA A 139 9.58 9.14 7.48
C ALA A 139 8.87 10.45 7.82
N LEU A 140 8.06 10.52 8.88
CA LEU A 140 7.43 11.77 9.30
C LEU A 140 8.42 12.72 10.01
N ALA A 141 9.41 12.16 10.71
CA ALA A 141 10.44 12.92 11.40
C ALA A 141 11.48 13.56 10.45
N SER A 142 11.68 13.02 9.23
CA SER A 142 12.63 13.54 8.25
C SER A 142 12.27 14.90 7.63
N GLY A 143 11.31 15.64 8.21
CA GLY A 143 10.99 17.00 7.79
C GLY A 143 10.31 17.07 6.42
N VAL A 144 9.42 16.11 6.12
CA VAL A 144 8.78 15.90 4.80
C VAL A 144 8.26 17.20 4.17
N PRO A 145 8.87 17.70 3.08
CA PRO A 145 8.37 18.89 2.38
C PRO A 145 7.14 18.58 1.51
N ASN A 146 6.94 17.31 1.13
CA ASN A 146 5.86 16.89 0.25
C ASN A 146 4.63 16.42 1.03
N ASN A 147 3.53 17.17 0.92
CA ASN A 147 2.27 16.86 1.60
C ASN A 147 1.67 15.49 1.23
N ASN A 148 1.87 15.00 0.00
CA ASN A 148 1.39 13.65 -0.40
C ASN A 148 2.17 12.56 0.34
N LEU A 149 3.50 12.68 0.42
CA LEU A 149 4.33 11.72 1.15
C LEU A 149 4.05 11.77 2.65
N ARG A 150 3.84 12.97 3.19
CA ARG A 150 3.46 13.16 4.60
C ARG A 150 2.12 12.50 4.90
N SER A 151 1.13 12.71 4.03
CA SER A 151 -0.19 12.09 4.16
C SER A 151 -0.12 10.57 4.09
N LEU A 152 0.63 10.04 3.12
CA LEU A 152 0.82 8.61 2.93
C LEU A 152 1.47 7.94 4.15
N ALA A 153 2.57 8.51 4.67
CA ALA A 153 3.25 8.00 5.85
C ALA A 153 2.34 8.06 7.09
N ALA A 154 1.66 9.18 7.30
CA ALA A 154 0.75 9.36 8.43
C ALA A 154 -0.44 8.40 8.38
N ARG A 155 -1.03 8.15 7.21
CA ARG A 155 -2.11 7.17 7.04
C ARG A 155 -1.65 5.77 7.41
N HIS A 156 -0.50 5.32 6.88
CA HIS A 156 0.02 3.98 7.20
C HIS A 156 0.44 3.84 8.67
N LEU A 157 1.01 4.90 9.26
CA LEU A 157 1.30 4.91 10.69
C LEU A 157 0.02 4.79 11.52
N GLY A 158 -1.04 5.51 11.15
CA GLY A 158 -2.34 5.42 11.81
C GLY A 158 -2.97 4.03 11.74
N GLU A 159 -2.92 3.37 10.58
CA GLU A 159 -3.37 1.98 10.40
C GLU A 159 -2.63 1.02 11.35
N LEU A 160 -1.31 1.15 11.47
CA LEU A 160 -0.51 0.29 12.34
C LEU A 160 -0.78 0.58 13.82
N GLN A 161 -0.85 1.85 14.21
CA GLN A 161 -1.17 2.27 15.57
C GLN A 161 -2.54 1.75 16.00
N GLU A 162 -3.53 1.82 15.11
CA GLU A 162 -4.85 1.22 15.34
C GLU A 162 -4.76 -0.29 15.57
N ASN A 163 -4.00 -1.02 14.74
CA ASN A 163 -3.79 -2.46 14.89
C ASN A 163 -3.11 -2.82 16.23
N PHE A 164 -2.28 -1.93 16.78
CA PHE A 164 -1.67 -2.07 18.09
C PHE A 164 -2.52 -1.54 19.25
N GLY A 165 -3.75 -1.08 18.99
CA GLY A 165 -4.67 -0.53 19.99
C GLY A 165 -4.33 0.88 20.48
N MET A 166 -3.39 1.57 19.83
CA MET A 166 -2.94 2.93 20.13
C MET A 166 -3.92 3.97 19.56
N LYS A 167 -5.13 4.03 20.11
CA LYS A 167 -6.25 4.79 19.53
C LYS A 167 -5.98 6.30 19.40
N SER A 168 -5.37 6.92 20.41
CA SER A 168 -5.11 8.36 20.43
C SER A 168 -4.08 8.75 19.39
N GLU A 169 -3.03 7.96 19.26
CA GLU A 169 -1.96 8.12 18.29
C GLU A 169 -2.47 7.86 16.88
N ALA A 170 -3.28 6.81 16.69
CA ALA A 170 -3.91 6.52 15.41
C ALA A 170 -4.78 7.68 14.93
N GLN A 171 -5.63 8.24 15.81
CA GLN A 171 -6.44 9.42 15.52
C GLN A 171 -5.56 10.61 15.11
N ALA A 172 -4.48 10.89 15.85
CA ALA A 172 -3.56 11.98 15.52
C ALA A 172 -2.88 11.77 14.15
N SER A 173 -2.50 10.54 13.83
CA SER A 173 -1.90 10.17 12.55
C SER A 173 -2.88 10.29 11.38
N PHE A 174 -4.12 9.83 11.53
CA PHE A 174 -5.16 10.01 10.51
C PHE A 174 -5.54 11.49 10.31
N ASP A 175 -5.63 12.26 11.39
CA ASP A 175 -5.84 13.71 11.32
C ASP A 175 -4.70 14.42 10.61
N LEU A 176 -3.45 14.02 10.87
CA LEU A 176 -2.28 14.53 10.15
C LEU A 176 -2.33 14.16 8.67
N ALA A 177 -2.78 12.94 8.34
CA ALA A 177 -2.88 12.49 6.96
C ALA A 177 -3.85 13.36 6.15
N VAL A 178 -5.04 13.63 6.69
CA VAL A 178 -6.03 14.51 6.06
C VAL A 178 -5.55 15.96 6.05
N GLY A 179 -5.08 16.49 7.19
CA GLY A 179 -4.65 17.88 7.32
C GLY A 179 -3.45 18.25 6.45
N SER A 180 -2.62 17.28 6.07
CA SER A 180 -1.53 17.50 5.11
C SER A 180 -2.04 17.87 3.71
N LEU A 181 -3.21 17.36 3.32
CA LEU A 181 -3.77 17.54 1.98
C LEU A 181 -5.02 18.45 1.94
N LEU A 182 -5.58 18.75 3.11
CA LEU A 182 -6.74 19.60 3.27
C LEU A 182 -6.45 20.68 4.33
N PRO A 183 -5.87 21.84 3.95
CA PRO A 183 -5.39 22.85 4.90
C PRO A 183 -6.45 23.39 5.87
N ASN A 184 -7.72 23.42 5.46
CA ASN A 184 -8.84 23.90 6.28
C ASN A 184 -9.45 22.80 7.17
N TYR A 185 -8.85 21.62 7.22
CA TYR A 185 -9.31 20.52 8.05
C TYR A 185 -9.16 20.84 9.54
N GLN A 186 -10.24 20.67 10.30
CA GLN A 186 -10.22 20.77 11.76
C GLN A 186 -10.20 19.37 12.36
N ARG A 187 -9.25 19.10 13.27
CA ARG A 187 -9.13 17.78 13.91
C ARG A 187 -10.45 17.40 14.60
N GLY A 188 -10.85 16.15 14.41
CA GLY A 188 -12.13 15.64 14.92
C GLY A 188 -13.37 16.07 14.13
N SER A 189 -13.27 16.99 13.15
CA SER A 189 -14.43 17.37 12.34
C SER A 189 -14.76 16.33 11.28
N THR A 190 -16.04 16.21 10.91
CA THR A 190 -16.46 15.41 9.76
C THR A 190 -15.90 16.01 8.48
N VAL A 191 -15.29 15.18 7.64
CA VAL A 191 -14.77 15.62 6.35
C VAL A 191 -15.86 15.44 5.30
N ARG A 192 -16.17 16.49 4.55
CA ARG A 192 -17.08 16.45 3.40
C ARG A 192 -16.37 17.05 2.21
N LEU A 193 -16.16 16.24 1.18
CA LEU A 193 -15.50 16.65 -0.05
C LEU A 193 -16.50 17.34 -0.98
N ASP A 194 -16.16 18.55 -1.42
CA ASP A 194 -16.90 19.28 -2.44
C ASP A 194 -16.59 18.73 -3.84
N GLY A 195 -17.61 18.26 -4.54
CA GLY A 195 -17.54 17.73 -5.90
C GLY A 195 -16.96 18.67 -6.96
N SER A 196 -16.97 19.98 -6.71
CA SER A 196 -16.44 20.99 -7.63
C SER A 196 -14.91 21.18 -7.54
N MET A 197 -14.30 20.72 -6.45
CA MET A 197 -12.86 20.86 -6.22
C MET A 197 -12.07 19.70 -6.83
N LYS A 198 -10.78 19.92 -7.09
CA LYS A 198 -9.86 18.84 -7.51
C LYS A 198 -9.14 18.29 -6.29
N TYR A 199 -9.32 17.00 -6.03
CA TYR A 199 -8.63 16.28 -4.96
C TYR A 199 -7.67 15.24 -5.53
N SER A 200 -6.60 14.96 -4.80
CA SER A 200 -5.68 13.87 -5.12
C SER A 200 -6.24 12.52 -4.64
N PRO A 201 -5.86 11.40 -5.28
CA PRO A 201 -6.19 10.06 -4.78
C PRO A 201 -5.76 9.84 -3.33
N GLU A 202 -4.61 10.40 -2.94
CA GLU A 202 -4.05 10.29 -1.59
C GLU A 202 -4.98 10.92 -0.54
N LEU A 203 -5.64 12.04 -0.85
CA LEU A 203 -6.61 12.65 0.06
C LEU A 203 -7.83 11.74 0.22
N LEU A 204 -8.32 11.13 -0.86
CA LEU A 204 -9.47 10.23 -0.79
C LEU A 204 -9.18 9.04 0.13
N ASP A 205 -7.98 8.44 -0.01
CA ASP A 205 -7.57 7.33 0.85
C ASP A 205 -7.35 7.76 2.31
N ALA A 206 -6.80 8.95 2.55
CA ALA A 206 -6.66 9.50 3.91
C ALA A 206 -8.01 9.72 4.59
N VAL A 207 -8.97 10.34 3.89
CA VAL A 207 -10.32 10.58 4.43
C VAL A 207 -11.07 9.27 4.63
N LYS A 208 -10.94 8.31 3.70
CA LYS A 208 -11.52 6.97 3.84
C LYS A 208 -10.98 6.25 5.07
N ALA A 209 -9.66 6.26 5.27
CA ALA A 209 -9.03 5.64 6.45
C ALA A 209 -9.50 6.27 7.76
N LEU A 210 -9.55 7.60 7.83
CA LEU A 210 -10.09 8.32 9.01
C LEU A 210 -11.56 7.97 9.27
N ALA A 211 -12.38 7.89 8.21
CA ALA A 211 -13.79 7.51 8.34
C ALA A 211 -13.94 6.08 8.89
N LEU A 212 -13.17 5.11 8.38
CA LEU A 212 -13.19 3.74 8.87
C LEU A 212 -12.70 3.62 10.31
N PHE A 213 -11.65 4.36 10.68
CA PHE A 213 -11.20 4.45 12.07
C PHE A 213 -12.32 4.94 13.00
N ARG A 214 -13.01 6.03 12.61
CA ARG A 214 -14.14 6.58 13.37
C ARG A 214 -15.31 5.61 13.48
N ALA A 215 -15.64 4.90 12.40
CA ALA A 215 -16.66 3.86 12.42
C ALA A 215 -16.35 2.76 13.46
N ARG A 216 -15.09 2.32 13.55
CA ARG A 216 -14.65 1.35 14.58
C ARG A 216 -14.68 1.90 16.01
N GLN A 217 -14.67 3.23 16.18
CA GLN A 217 -14.95 3.87 17.48
C GLN A 217 -16.46 4.10 17.72
N GLY A 218 -17.33 3.65 16.82
CA GLY A 218 -18.79 3.79 16.92
C GLY A 218 -19.37 5.06 16.30
N ASP A 219 -18.54 5.94 15.71
CA ASP A 219 -19.00 7.15 15.03
C ASP A 219 -19.41 6.86 13.57
N PHE A 220 -20.42 6.00 13.44
CA PHE A 220 -20.95 5.55 12.16
C PHE A 220 -21.54 6.69 11.31
N LYS A 221 -22.18 7.67 11.95
CA LYS A 221 -22.86 8.77 11.24
C LYS A 221 -21.86 9.67 10.51
N ASN A 222 -20.80 10.09 11.19
CA ASN A 222 -19.79 10.94 10.56
C ASN A 222 -18.96 10.14 9.54
N ALA A 223 -18.63 8.88 9.85
CA ALA A 223 -17.95 8.00 8.91
C ALA A 223 -18.75 7.82 7.60
N LEU A 224 -20.05 7.51 7.71
CA LEU A 224 -20.95 7.38 6.57
C LEU A 224 -21.03 8.69 5.77
N SER A 225 -21.15 9.84 6.46
CA SER A 225 -21.18 11.14 5.80
C SER A 225 -19.90 11.41 5.00
N SER A 226 -18.73 11.05 5.52
CA SER A 226 -17.46 11.21 4.81
C SER A 226 -17.35 10.28 3.61
N LEU A 227 -17.70 8.99 3.76
CA LEU A 227 -17.66 8.03 2.65
C LEU A 227 -18.64 8.38 1.53
N LEU A 228 -19.84 8.85 1.86
CA LEU A 228 -20.81 9.32 0.85
C LEU A 228 -20.26 10.51 0.05
N SER A 229 -19.55 11.44 0.71
CA SER A 229 -18.92 12.56 0.00
C SER A 229 -17.79 12.11 -0.92
N ILE A 230 -16.98 11.11 -0.51
CA ILE A 230 -15.98 10.49 -1.37
C ILE A 230 -16.63 9.82 -2.57
N LEU A 231 -17.70 9.05 -2.36
CA LEU A 231 -18.40 8.34 -3.42
C LEU A 231 -19.00 9.33 -4.44
N GLN A 232 -19.60 10.42 -3.97
CA GLN A 232 -20.11 11.48 -4.82
C GLN A 232 -18.99 12.08 -5.68
N PHE A 233 -17.85 12.40 -5.08
CA PHE A 233 -16.68 12.90 -5.80
C PHE A 233 -16.17 11.89 -6.84
N GLN A 234 -15.99 10.62 -6.48
CA GLN A 234 -15.53 9.56 -7.39
C GLN A 234 -16.47 9.38 -8.60
N ARG A 235 -17.78 9.54 -8.41
CA ARG A 235 -18.76 9.48 -9.51
C ARG A 235 -18.66 10.67 -10.45
N GLN A 236 -18.36 11.86 -9.93
CA GLN A 236 -18.21 13.08 -10.72
C GLN A 236 -16.83 13.18 -11.40
N SER A 237 -15.80 12.61 -10.77
CA SER A 237 -14.40 12.69 -11.21
C SER A 237 -13.74 11.31 -11.33
N PRO A 238 -14.26 10.38 -12.16
CA PRO A 238 -13.78 9.00 -12.24
C PRO A 238 -12.33 8.88 -12.75
N ALA A 239 -11.82 9.90 -13.43
CA ALA A 239 -10.43 9.94 -13.90
C ALA A 239 -9.42 10.05 -12.75
N VAL A 240 -9.81 10.60 -11.59
CA VAL A 240 -8.90 10.79 -10.45
C VAL A 240 -8.46 9.47 -9.87
N THR A 241 -9.37 8.51 -9.68
CA THR A 241 -9.03 7.21 -9.11
C THR A 241 -8.42 6.24 -10.12
N GLY A 242 -8.52 6.52 -11.43
CA GLY A 242 -7.98 5.67 -12.51
C GLY A 242 -8.64 4.29 -12.66
N SER A 243 -9.37 3.82 -11.64
CA SER A 243 -10.07 2.53 -11.61
C SER A 243 -11.42 2.67 -10.92
N SER A 244 -12.43 2.02 -11.51
CA SER A 244 -13.76 1.87 -10.92
C SER A 244 -13.74 0.99 -9.66
N CYS A 245 -12.67 0.22 -9.42
CA CYS A 245 -12.52 -0.60 -8.22
C CYS A 245 -12.42 0.26 -6.94
N HIS A 246 -11.87 1.48 -7.03
CA HIS A 246 -11.89 2.42 -5.89
C HIS A 246 -13.31 2.85 -5.52
N THR A 247 -14.18 3.08 -6.51
CA THR A 247 -15.60 3.38 -6.30
C THR A 247 -16.31 2.21 -5.63
N ALA A 248 -16.08 0.99 -6.10
CA ALA A 248 -16.65 -0.22 -5.52
C ALA A 248 -16.20 -0.39 -4.05
N SER A 249 -14.92 -0.18 -3.76
CA SER A 249 -14.41 -0.24 -2.38
C SER A 249 -15.05 0.80 -1.45
N THR A 250 -15.28 2.03 -1.92
CA THR A 250 -16.03 3.03 -1.13
C THR A 250 -17.45 2.55 -0.86
N MET A 251 -18.12 1.94 -1.85
CA MET A 251 -19.46 1.39 -1.70
C MET A 251 -19.50 0.20 -0.73
N SER A 252 -18.49 -0.67 -0.75
CA SER A 252 -18.33 -1.76 0.22
C SER A 252 -18.23 -1.23 1.65
N ASN A 253 -17.38 -0.23 1.88
CA ASN A 253 -17.23 0.41 3.19
C ASN A 253 -18.54 1.08 3.65
N ILE A 254 -19.29 1.70 2.73
CA ILE A 254 -20.62 2.24 3.03
C ILE A 254 -21.57 1.12 3.45
N ALA A 255 -21.56 -0.01 2.74
CA ALA A 255 -22.41 -1.15 3.06
C ALA A 255 -22.15 -1.67 4.48
N GLU A 256 -20.87 -1.81 4.88
CA GLU A 256 -20.49 -2.25 6.23
C GLU A 256 -21.02 -1.31 7.32
N ILE A 257 -20.91 0.01 7.12
CA ILE A 257 -21.42 0.99 8.07
C ILE A 257 -22.94 0.97 8.13
N VAL A 258 -23.61 0.86 6.99
CA VAL A 258 -25.07 0.78 6.91
C VAL A 258 -25.60 -0.50 7.56
N TRP A 259 -24.88 -1.62 7.43
CA TRP A 259 -25.15 -2.84 8.18
C TRP A 259 -25.03 -2.62 9.68
N ALA A 260 -23.97 -1.96 10.16
CA ALA A 260 -23.78 -1.63 11.57
C ALA A 260 -24.89 -0.69 12.11
N LEU A 261 -25.45 0.16 11.26
CA LEU A 261 -26.61 1.01 11.57
C LEU A 261 -27.95 0.26 11.54
N GLY A 262 -27.96 -1.00 11.10
CA GLY A 262 -29.14 -1.87 11.09
C GLY A 262 -30.00 -1.80 9.83
N ASP A 263 -29.62 -1.02 8.82
CA ASP A 263 -30.39 -0.90 7.57
C ASP A 263 -29.97 -1.99 6.56
N GLN A 264 -30.60 -3.14 6.67
CA GLN A 264 -30.30 -4.30 5.83
C GLN A 264 -30.59 -4.07 4.35
N ALA A 265 -31.66 -3.34 4.03
CA ALA A 265 -32.11 -3.15 2.66
C ALA A 265 -31.09 -2.28 1.91
N GLU A 266 -30.66 -1.20 2.55
CA GLU A 266 -29.65 -0.31 2.01
C GLU A 266 -28.27 -0.98 1.94
N CYS A 267 -27.90 -1.77 2.95
CA CYS A 267 -26.69 -2.59 2.93
C CYS A 267 -26.68 -3.54 1.72
N ARG A 268 -27.78 -4.28 1.50
CA ARG A 268 -27.93 -5.20 0.36
C ARG A 268 -27.77 -4.47 -0.98
N ARG A 269 -28.34 -3.27 -1.11
CA ARG A 269 -28.21 -2.43 -2.30
C ARG A 269 -26.75 -2.06 -2.56
N TRP A 270 -26.05 -1.52 -1.56
CA TRP A 270 -24.65 -1.14 -1.70
C TRP A 270 -23.75 -2.32 -2.03
N CYS A 271 -23.96 -3.48 -1.41
CA CYS A 271 -23.20 -4.68 -1.73
C CYS A 271 -23.41 -5.13 -3.17
N THR A 272 -24.66 -5.12 -3.63
CA THR A 272 -25.02 -5.55 -5.00
C THR A 272 -24.42 -4.62 -6.04
N ASP A 273 -24.56 -3.31 -5.84
CA ASP A 273 -24.02 -2.31 -6.76
C ASP A 273 -22.48 -2.34 -6.81
N SER A 274 -21.83 -2.55 -5.65
CA SER A 274 -20.36 -2.73 -5.56
C SER A 274 -19.92 -3.98 -6.31
N LEU A 275 -20.59 -5.11 -6.08
CA LEU A 275 -20.27 -6.39 -6.71
C LEU A 275 -20.42 -6.33 -8.23
N ALA A 276 -21.42 -5.60 -8.75
CA ALA A 276 -21.60 -5.39 -10.19
C ALA A 276 -20.37 -4.72 -10.84
N ILE A 277 -19.74 -3.77 -10.14
CA ILE A 277 -18.48 -3.15 -10.60
C ILE A 277 -17.33 -4.15 -10.53
N CYS A 278 -17.17 -4.84 -9.39
CA CYS A 278 -16.06 -5.77 -9.15
C CYS A 278 -16.04 -6.95 -10.13
N THR A 279 -17.21 -7.48 -10.46
CA THR A 279 -17.37 -8.66 -11.33
C THR A 279 -17.50 -8.33 -12.81
N SER A 280 -17.48 -7.05 -13.19
CA SER A 280 -17.52 -6.64 -14.59
C SER A 280 -16.33 -7.21 -15.39
N ALA A 281 -16.51 -7.40 -16.70
CA ALA A 281 -15.49 -7.99 -17.57
C ALA A 281 -14.14 -7.25 -17.54
N LYS A 282 -14.16 -5.92 -17.29
CA LYS A 282 -12.98 -5.07 -17.16
C LYS A 282 -12.21 -5.32 -15.86
N ASN A 283 -12.91 -5.64 -14.77
CA ASN A 283 -12.36 -5.63 -13.42
C ASN A 283 -12.19 -7.03 -12.80
N LYS A 284 -12.76 -8.08 -13.40
CA LYS A 284 -12.75 -9.46 -12.87
C LYS A 284 -11.35 -10.08 -12.64
N ARG A 285 -10.28 -9.41 -13.07
CA ARG A 285 -8.88 -9.83 -12.85
C ARG A 285 -8.07 -8.81 -12.05
N ASP A 286 -8.70 -7.70 -11.63
CA ASP A 286 -8.08 -6.69 -10.80
C ASP A 286 -8.08 -7.16 -9.35
N GLN A 287 -6.89 -7.23 -8.73
CA GLN A 287 -6.71 -7.76 -7.38
C GLN A 287 -7.57 -7.00 -6.35
N TYR A 288 -7.67 -5.69 -6.49
CA TYR A 288 -8.42 -4.83 -5.56
C TYR A 288 -9.92 -5.06 -5.69
N CYS A 289 -10.42 -5.27 -6.92
CA CYS A 289 -11.80 -5.67 -7.13
C CYS A 289 -12.10 -7.10 -6.65
N ILE A 290 -11.14 -8.02 -6.69
CA ILE A 290 -11.30 -9.38 -6.16
C ILE A 290 -11.50 -9.34 -4.64
N GLU A 291 -10.64 -8.62 -3.91
CA GLU A 291 -10.78 -8.45 -2.45
C GLU A 291 -12.13 -7.82 -2.09
N CYS A 292 -12.49 -6.73 -2.78
CA CYS A 292 -13.78 -6.06 -2.60
C CYS A 292 -14.98 -6.98 -2.91
N ALA A 293 -14.90 -7.82 -3.95
CA ALA A 293 -15.95 -8.81 -4.23
C ALA A 293 -16.12 -9.80 -3.07
N GLY A 294 -15.02 -10.23 -2.44
CA GLY A 294 -15.04 -11.11 -1.28
C GLY A 294 -15.83 -10.53 -0.11
N ILE A 295 -15.53 -9.28 0.26
CA ILE A 295 -16.23 -8.56 1.35
C ILE A 295 -17.73 -8.45 1.06
N ASN A 296 -18.09 -8.04 -0.16
CA ASN A 296 -19.50 -7.86 -0.54
C ASN A 296 -20.27 -9.19 -0.57
N GLN A 297 -19.62 -10.28 -1.01
CA GLN A 297 -20.22 -11.62 -0.95
C GLN A 297 -20.42 -12.09 0.49
N ASN A 298 -19.44 -11.86 1.38
CA ASN A 298 -19.57 -12.20 2.79
C ASN A 298 -20.75 -11.45 3.44
N MET A 299 -20.85 -10.15 3.21
CA MET A 299 -21.96 -9.33 3.71
C MET A 299 -23.33 -9.80 3.19
N LEU A 300 -23.44 -10.09 1.89
CA LEU A 300 -24.66 -10.65 1.33
C LEU A 300 -24.98 -12.01 1.95
N GLY A 301 -23.97 -12.83 2.25
CA GLY A 301 -24.10 -14.09 2.98
C GLY A 301 -24.68 -13.92 4.37
N LEU A 302 -24.16 -12.96 5.14
CA LEU A 302 -24.67 -12.60 6.48
C LEU A 302 -26.13 -12.13 6.41
N LEU A 303 -26.47 -11.31 5.42
CA LEU A 303 -27.84 -10.87 5.16
C LEU A 303 -28.77 -12.05 4.84
N SER A 304 -28.40 -12.92 3.90
CA SER A 304 -29.22 -14.08 3.51
C SER A 304 -29.40 -15.07 4.67
N LYS A 305 -28.35 -15.28 5.48
CA LYS A 305 -28.44 -16.11 6.70
C LYS A 305 -29.43 -15.52 7.70
N ARG A 306 -29.38 -14.20 7.93
CA ARG A 306 -30.30 -13.50 8.82
C ARG A 306 -31.75 -13.58 8.32
N ASP A 307 -31.96 -13.57 7.01
CA ASP A 307 -33.27 -13.71 6.39
C ASP A 307 -33.78 -15.18 6.39
N GLY A 308 -32.98 -16.13 6.90
CA GLY A 308 -33.30 -17.55 6.95
C GLY A 308 -33.00 -18.32 5.67
N ASP A 309 -32.49 -17.65 4.62
CA ASP A 309 -32.05 -18.29 3.38
C ASP A 309 -30.62 -18.81 3.53
N VAL A 310 -30.50 -19.92 4.26
CA VAL A 310 -29.22 -20.58 4.55
C VAL A 310 -28.53 -21.06 3.29
N GLN A 311 -29.28 -21.50 2.28
CA GLN A 311 -28.69 -22.03 1.05
C GLN A 311 -28.01 -20.92 0.24
N THR A 312 -28.66 -19.77 0.09
CA THR A 312 -28.07 -18.60 -0.55
C THR A 312 -26.87 -18.09 0.25
N ALA A 313 -26.97 -18.06 1.59
CA ALA A 313 -25.87 -17.66 2.45
C ALA A 313 -24.62 -18.53 2.24
N ARG A 314 -24.77 -19.86 2.20
CA ARG A 314 -23.65 -20.78 1.95
C ARG A 314 -22.96 -20.55 0.61
N ASN A 315 -23.75 -20.30 -0.44
CA ASN A 315 -23.20 -20.02 -1.77
C ASN A 315 -22.42 -18.71 -1.80
N GLN A 316 -22.91 -17.70 -1.08
CA GLN A 316 -22.26 -16.39 -0.95
C GLN A 316 -20.95 -16.50 -0.14
N PHE A 317 -20.94 -17.18 1.00
CA PHE A 317 -19.70 -17.40 1.78
C PHE A 317 -18.64 -18.18 0.99
N ARG A 318 -19.04 -19.20 0.22
CA ARG A 318 -18.11 -19.91 -0.69
C ARG A 318 -17.51 -18.98 -1.75
N SER A 319 -18.35 -18.11 -2.32
CA SER A 319 -17.89 -17.12 -3.30
C SER A 319 -16.93 -16.11 -2.66
N ALA A 320 -17.18 -15.72 -1.41
CA ALA A 320 -16.29 -14.86 -0.63
C ALA A 320 -14.93 -15.53 -0.38
N MET A 321 -14.92 -16.80 0.02
CA MET A 321 -13.69 -17.59 0.21
C MET A 321 -12.86 -17.69 -1.08
N MET A 322 -13.50 -17.98 -2.22
CA MET A 322 -12.79 -18.01 -3.52
C MET A 322 -12.12 -16.67 -3.84
N CYS A 323 -12.79 -15.55 -3.54
CA CYS A 323 -12.22 -14.23 -3.71
C CYS A 323 -11.03 -14.01 -2.76
N ALA A 324 -11.15 -14.40 -1.48
CA ALA A 324 -10.08 -14.29 -0.50
C ALA A 324 -8.83 -15.10 -0.88
N GLU A 325 -9.01 -16.34 -1.36
CA GLU A 325 -7.92 -17.17 -1.88
C GLU A 325 -7.20 -16.51 -3.05
N MET A 326 -7.96 -16.00 -4.03
CA MET A 326 -7.39 -15.26 -5.17
C MET A 326 -6.71 -13.96 -4.72
N ALA A 327 -7.25 -13.30 -3.70
CA ALA A 327 -6.71 -12.08 -3.12
C ALA A 327 -5.44 -12.31 -2.30
N LYS A 328 -5.16 -13.55 -1.89
CA LYS A 328 -4.20 -13.91 -0.82
C LYS A 328 -4.54 -13.23 0.52
N ASP A 329 -5.83 -13.08 0.80
CA ASP A 329 -6.35 -12.52 2.05
C ASP A 329 -6.64 -13.66 3.04
N GLU A 330 -5.64 -14.00 3.86
CA GLU A 330 -5.75 -15.06 4.86
C GLU A 330 -6.79 -14.74 5.95
N ASN A 331 -6.92 -13.46 6.32
CA ASN A 331 -7.86 -13.04 7.35
C ASN A 331 -9.30 -13.19 6.85
N GLY A 332 -9.60 -12.68 5.64
CA GLY A 332 -10.89 -12.87 5.01
C GLY A 332 -11.21 -14.34 4.80
N LEU A 333 -10.23 -15.15 4.35
CA LEU A 333 -10.44 -16.58 4.17
C LEU A 333 -10.90 -17.27 5.46
N ASN A 334 -10.23 -16.98 6.59
CA ASN A 334 -10.58 -17.53 7.90
C ASN A 334 -11.96 -17.05 8.38
N GLU A 335 -12.26 -15.75 8.23
CA GLU A 335 -13.55 -15.18 8.61
C GLU A 335 -14.71 -15.80 7.81
N TYR A 336 -14.57 -15.87 6.48
CA TYR A 336 -15.62 -16.35 5.59
C TYR A 336 -15.84 -17.86 5.76
N ALA A 337 -14.77 -18.62 6.04
CA ALA A 337 -14.86 -20.03 6.39
C ALA A 337 -15.65 -20.23 7.69
N SER A 338 -15.37 -19.44 8.74
CA SER A 338 -16.12 -19.49 9.99
C SER A 338 -17.60 -19.17 9.78
N ASN A 339 -17.92 -18.15 8.97
CA ASN A 339 -19.31 -17.81 8.65
C ASN A 339 -20.03 -18.95 7.91
N LEU A 340 -19.34 -19.63 7.00
CA LEU A 340 -19.85 -20.80 6.29
C LEU A 340 -20.11 -21.99 7.23
N GLU A 341 -19.22 -22.25 8.18
CA GLU A 341 -19.40 -23.31 9.19
C GLU A 341 -20.63 -23.07 10.06
N GLN A 342 -20.91 -21.82 10.41
CA GLN A 342 -22.10 -21.45 11.17
C GLN A 342 -23.42 -21.52 10.38
N CYS A 343 -23.38 -21.94 9.11
CA CYS A 343 -24.57 -22.31 8.32
C CYS A 343 -24.83 -23.83 8.32
N GLY A 344 -24.05 -24.61 9.08
CA GLY A 344 -24.15 -26.06 9.25
C GLY A 344 -25.27 -26.52 10.16
#